data_AF-A0A0M3U8L9-F1
#
_entry.id   AF-A0A0M3U8L9-F1
#
_cell.length_a   1.000
_cell.length_b   1.000
_cell.length_c   1.000
_cell.angle_alpha   90.00
_cell.angle_beta   90.00
_cell.angle_gamma   90.00
#
_symmetry.space_group_name_H-M   'P 1'
#
loop_
_entity.id
_entity.type
_entity.pdbx_description
1 polymer ?
#
loop_
_entity_poly.entity_id
_entity_poly.type
_entity_poly.pdbx_seq_one_letter_code
_entity_poly.pdbx_strand_id
1 'polypeptide(L)'
;MRPELLRDPAALDRAARGLDDLADGLPGTGDGPAGDRAVRLLRVADELISLAAAARRAAATARTADDDTVAVLRAADRHVPAPPGAGTC
;
A
#
# COMPACT_ATOMS: atom_id res chain seq x y z
N MET A 1 19.58 -12.30 -7.05
CA MET A 1 18.18 -12.70 -7.33
C MET A 1 17.28 -11.76 -6.53
N ARG A 2 16.60 -10.80 -7.17
CA ARG A 2 15.61 -9.95 -6.48
C ARG A 2 14.30 -10.71 -6.49
N PRO A 3 13.61 -10.89 -5.35
CA PRO A 3 12.28 -11.48 -5.37
C PRO A 3 11.41 -10.61 -6.28
N GLU A 4 10.71 -11.24 -7.22
CA GLU A 4 9.67 -10.58 -7.99
C GLU A 4 8.57 -10.17 -7.01
N LEU A 5 8.60 -8.91 -6.60
CA LEU A 5 7.60 -8.32 -5.72
C LEU A 5 6.30 -8.20 -6.51
N LEU A 6 5.42 -9.19 -6.35
CA LEU A 6 4.04 -9.07 -6.80
C LEU A 6 3.39 -7.96 -5.97
N ARG A 7 3.11 -6.81 -6.58
CA ARG A 7 2.51 -5.66 -5.91
C ARG A 7 0.99 -5.85 -5.87
N ASP A 8 0.43 -5.85 -4.66
CA ASP A 8 -1.03 -5.80 -4.42
C ASP A 8 -1.35 -4.59 -3.52
N PRO A 9 -1.57 -3.39 -4.08
CA PRO A 9 -1.94 -2.21 -3.29
C PRO A 9 -3.28 -2.38 -2.56
N ALA A 10 -4.18 -3.23 -3.06
CA ALA A 10 -5.45 -3.48 -2.39
C ALA A 10 -5.28 -4.37 -1.13
N ALA A 11 -4.35 -5.32 -1.14
CA ALA A 11 -3.96 -6.06 0.06
C ALA A 11 -3.36 -5.14 1.12
N LEU A 12 -2.52 -4.18 0.73
CA LEU A 12 -1.95 -3.20 1.65
C LEU A 12 -3.03 -2.29 2.27
N ASP A 13 -4.03 -1.87 1.50
CA ASP A 13 -5.16 -1.12 2.04
C ASP A 13 -6.03 -1.94 3.01
N ARG A 14 -6.25 -3.23 2.71
CA ARG A 14 -6.96 -4.14 3.63
C ARG A 14 -6.17 -4.32 4.93
N ALA A 15 -4.86 -4.48 4.83
CA ALA A 15 -3.98 -4.59 5.99
C ALA A 15 -4.01 -3.30 6.83
N ALA A 16 -3.94 -2.12 6.20
CA ALA A 16 -4.03 -0.86 6.90
C ALA A 16 -5.33 -0.74 7.70
N ARG A 17 -6.49 -1.03 7.09
CA ARG A 17 -7.78 -1.02 7.79
C ARG A 17 -7.81 -1.99 8.96
N GLY A 18 -7.33 -3.22 8.77
CA GLY A 18 -7.29 -4.21 9.86
C GLY A 18 -6.38 -3.79 11.03
N LEU A 19 -5.31 -3.03 10.76
CA LEU A 19 -4.45 -2.47 11.80
C LEU A 19 -5.13 -1.33 12.56
N ASP A 20 -5.86 -0.46 11.87
CA ASP A 20 -6.67 0.59 12.52
C ASP A 20 -7.76 -0.04 13.41
N ASP A 21 -8.49 -1.04 12.88
CA ASP A 21 -9.52 -1.76 13.63
C ASP A 21 -8.95 -2.44 14.88
N LEU A 22 -7.73 -2.99 14.79
CA LEU A 22 -7.02 -3.58 15.92
C LEU A 22 -6.62 -2.53 16.97
N ALA A 23 -6.16 -1.36 16.54
CA ALA A 23 -5.80 -0.26 17.44
C ALA A 23 -7.03 0.26 18.19
N ASP A 24 -8.15 0.45 17.49
CA ASP A 24 -9.44 0.90 18.06
C ASP A 24 -10.04 -0.14 19.01
N GLY A 25 -9.77 -1.43 18.77
CA GLY A 25 -10.22 -2.54 19.61
C GLY A 25 -9.43 -2.74 20.90
N LEU A 26 -8.34 -2.00 21.14
CA LEU A 26 -7.56 -2.16 22.36
C LEU A 26 -8.33 -1.66 23.60
N PRO A 27 -8.29 -2.42 24.72
CA PRO A 27 -9.03 -2.03 25.92
C PRO A 27 -8.53 -0.71 26.48
N GLY A 28 -9.46 0.19 26.81
CA GLY A 28 -9.16 1.49 27.39
C GLY A 28 -8.36 1.41 28.69
N THR A 29 -7.55 2.43 28.94
CA THR A 29 -6.68 2.55 30.12
C THR A 29 -7.52 2.91 31.36
N GLY A 30 -8.24 1.94 31.93
CA GLY A 30 -8.99 2.15 33.17
C GLY A 30 -8.08 2.54 34.35
N ASP A 31 -8.58 3.41 35.22
CA ASP A 31 -7.86 3.90 36.41
C ASP A 31 -7.62 2.77 37.43
N GLY A 32 -6.35 2.48 37.70
CA GLY A 32 -5.92 1.48 38.68
C GLY A 32 -4.39 1.27 38.64
N PRO A 33 -3.81 0.39 39.48
CA PRO A 33 -2.35 0.13 39.55
C PRO A 33 -1.75 -0.48 38.26
N ALA A 34 -2.51 -0.45 37.16
CA ALA A 34 -2.21 -0.91 35.82
C ALA A 34 -1.49 0.14 34.94
N GLY A 35 -0.93 1.22 35.50
CA GLY A 35 -0.30 2.32 34.74
C GLY A 35 0.71 1.84 33.69
N ASP A 36 1.57 0.89 34.06
CA ASP A 36 2.54 0.27 33.14
C ASP A 36 1.88 -0.52 32.00
N ARG A 37 0.77 -1.20 32.28
CA ARG A 37 0.01 -1.95 31.27
C ARG A 37 -0.72 -0.98 30.33
N ALA A 38 -1.30 0.09 30.87
CA ALA A 38 -1.95 1.15 30.12
C ALA A 38 -0.97 1.82 29.14
N VAL A 39 0.22 2.21 29.62
CA VAL A 39 1.29 2.79 28.78
C VAL A 39 1.73 1.83 27.68
N ARG A 40 1.89 0.54 27.99
CA ARG A 40 2.21 -0.47 26.96
C ARG A 40 1.12 -0.60 25.90
N LEU A 41 -0.15 -0.58 26.30
CA LEU A 41 -1.28 -0.68 25.36
C LEU A 41 -1.38 0.55 24.46
N LEU A 42 -1.19 1.75 25.01
CA LEU A 42 -1.12 2.98 24.22
C LEU A 42 0.01 2.91 23.19
N ARG A 43 1.20 2.46 23.61
CA ARG A 43 2.32 2.27 22.69
C ARG A 43 2.00 1.25 21.59
N VAL A 44 1.33 0.15 21.91
CA VAL A 44 0.90 -0.83 20.89
C VAL A 44 -0.07 -0.18 19.90
N ALA A 45 -1.04 0.62 20.37
CA ALA A 45 -1.95 1.35 19.51
C ALA A 45 -1.21 2.28 18.55
N ASP A 46 -0.25 3.06 19.06
CA ASP A 46 0.56 3.98 18.25
C ASP A 46 1.37 3.26 17.18
N GLU A 47 1.97 2.11 17.50
CA GLU A 47 2.73 1.30 16.54
C GLU A 47 1.82 0.70 15.46
N LEU A 48 0.61 0.25 15.82
CA LEU A 48 -0.38 -0.24 14.86
C LEU A 48 -0.81 0.87 13.89
N ILE A 49 -1.09 2.07 14.40
CA ILE A 49 -1.45 3.24 13.58
C ILE A 49 -0.27 3.64 12.67
N SER A 50 0.95 3.64 13.20
CA SER A 50 2.17 3.92 12.43
C SER A 50 2.36 2.91 11.29
N LEU A 51 2.13 1.62 11.56
CA LEU A 51 2.21 0.56 10.58
C LEU A 51 1.09 0.66 9.52
N ALA A 52 -0.13 1.00 9.93
CA ALA A 52 -1.23 1.26 9.00
C ALA A 52 -0.89 2.42 8.04
N ALA A 53 -0.32 3.50 8.56
CA ALA A 53 0.13 4.63 7.74
C ALA A 53 1.26 4.23 6.77
N ALA A 54 2.19 3.38 7.21
CA ALA A 54 3.23 2.84 6.34
C ALA A 54 2.66 1.96 5.22
N ALA A 55 1.67 1.11 5.52
CA ALA A 55 1.00 0.28 4.53
C ALA A 55 0.27 1.13 3.47
N ARG A 56 -0.43 2.20 3.88
CA ARG A 56 -1.09 3.14 2.94
C ARG A 56 -0.07 3.85 2.04
N ARG A 57 1.07 4.29 2.60
CA ARG A 57 2.16 4.90 1.80
C ARG A 57 2.72 3.91 0.78
N ALA A 58 2.97 2.67 1.19
CA ALA A 58 3.43 1.62 0.28
C ALA A 58 2.43 1.33 -0.84
N ALA A 59 1.12 1.30 -0.53
CA ALA A 59 0.06 1.14 -1.52
C ALA A 59 0.05 2.29 -2.54
N ALA A 60 0.19 3.54 -2.07
CA ALA A 60 0.28 4.71 -2.93
C ALA A 60 1.51 4.65 -3.86
N THR A 61 2.69 4.31 -3.31
CA THR A 61 3.91 4.14 -4.12
C THR A 61 3.75 3.04 -5.17
N ALA A 62 3.10 1.93 -4.83
CA ALA A 62 2.83 0.87 -5.79
C ALA A 62 1.96 1.35 -6.95
N ARG A 63 0.86 2.07 -6.66
CA ARG A 63 -0.01 2.65 -7.70
C ARG A 63 0.73 3.62 -8.61
N THR A 64 1.54 4.52 -8.05
CA THR A 64 2.35 5.45 -8.85
C THR A 64 3.28 4.70 -9.80
N ALA A 65 3.95 3.64 -9.33
CA ALA A 65 4.82 2.84 -10.18
C ALA A 65 4.05 2.09 -11.29
N ASP A 66 2.83 1.63 -11.01
CA ASP A 66 1.97 0.98 -12.00
C ASP A 66 1.46 1.99 -13.05
N ASP A 67 1.05 3.19 -12.62
CA ASP A 67 0.64 4.29 -13.51
C ASP A 67 1.78 4.75 -14.42
N ASP A 68 3.00 4.90 -13.87
CA ASP A 68 4.20 5.23 -14.63
C ASP A 68 4.50 4.16 -15.69
N THR A 69 4.37 2.88 -15.33
CA THR A 69 4.57 1.76 -16.25
C THR A 69 3.54 1.80 -17.39
N VAL A 70 2.27 2.03 -17.07
CA VAL A 70 1.19 2.17 -18.08
C VAL A 70 1.44 3.36 -18.99
N ALA A 71 1.90 4.49 -18.46
CA ALA A 71 2.23 5.68 -19.25
C ALA A 71 3.36 5.41 -20.25
N VAL A 72 4.41 4.71 -19.82
CA VAL A 72 5.54 4.29 -20.68
C VAL A 72 5.06 3.35 -21.78
N LEU A 73 4.24 2.34 -21.46
CA LEU A 73 3.70 1.41 -22.45
C LEU A 73 2.83 2.13 -23.50
N ARG A 74 1.94 3.02 -23.07
CA ARG A 74 1.12 3.84 -23.99
C ARG A 74 1.94 4.80 -24.85
N ALA A 75 3.10 5.25 -24.38
CA ALA A 75 4.02 6.05 -25.17
C ALA A 75 4.72 5.19 -26.23
N ALA A 76 5.15 3.98 -25.87
CA ALA A 76 5.75 3.03 -26.80
C ALA A 76 4.78 2.60 -27.92
N ASP A 77 3.53 2.29 -27.60
CA ASP A 77 2.50 1.91 -28.59
C ASP A 77 2.26 3.02 -29.62
N ARG A 78 2.32 4.29 -29.21
CA ARG A 78 2.18 5.46 -30.09
C ARG A 78 3.39 5.69 -31.00
N HIS A 79 4.51 5.00 -30.78
CA HIS A 79 5.74 5.13 -31.56
C HIS A 79 6.02 3.93 -32.44
N VAL A 80 5.15 2.90 -32.47
CA VAL A 80 5.22 1.83 -33.46
C VAL A 80 4.78 2.40 -34.81
N PRO A 81 5.67 2.56 -35.80
CA PRO A 81 5.28 3.05 -37.12
C PRO A 81 4.41 1.99 -37.79
N ALA A 82 3.31 2.43 -38.41
CA ALA A 82 2.48 1.55 -39.23
C ALA A 82 3.37 0.85 -40.28
N PRO A 83 3.19 -0.47 -40.50
CA PRO A 83 3.97 -1.18 -41.51
C PRO A 83 3.75 -0.49 -42.87
N PRO A 84 4.82 -0.23 -43.65
CA PRO A 84 4.70 0.49 -44.91
C PRO A 84 3.91 -0.37 -45.91
N GLY A 85 2.71 0.10 -46.25
CA GLY A 85 2.03 -0.23 -47.51
C GLY A 85 1.48 -1.65 -47.65
N ALA A 86 0.25 -1.87 -47.19
CA ALA A 86 -0.68 -2.72 -47.94
C ALA A 86 -1.26 -1.88 -49.10
N GLY A 87 -0.41 -1.56 -50.08
CA GLY A 87 -0.83 -0.99 -51.36
C GLY A 87 -1.21 -2.10 -52.31
N THR A 88 -2.47 -2.10 -52.73
CA THR A 88 -3.16 -2.91 -53.74
C THR A 88 -2.29 -3.58 -54.81
N CYS A 89 -2.42 -4.91 -54.96
CA CYS A 89 -2.26 -5.59 -56.24
C CYS A 89 -3.59 -5.60 -57.00
#